data_AF-A0A938E5J4-F1
#
_entry.id   AF-A0A938E5J4-F1
#
_cell.length_a   1.000
_cell.length_b   1.000
_cell.length_c   1.000
_cell.angle_alpha   90.00
_cell.angle_beta   90.00
_cell.angle_gamma   90.00
#
_symmetry.space_group_name_H-M   'P 1'
#
loop_
_entity.id
_entity.type
_entity.pdbx_description
1 polymer ?
#
loop_
_entity_poly.entity_id
_entity_poly.type
_entity_poly.pdbx_seq_one_letter_code
_entity_poly.pdbx_strand_id
1 'polypeptide(L)'
;MTDYYEILGVEPDASKDEIRGAYRDALEVATDPGERARLNKAWNTLSDPAQRARFDERRAAGEVKEGDDIEVLDAAAPAPASGGRRNQLPPTVVLPAGMRLAEPKARGMAMLFDFSVLAVLYLIVVAAVLPALLQSRYPEQTDRIDAIDKQITSLDKRQQKADDTADDDKATKAEREKAEADSKQLGKQIDDLEEQRADVAGDFQGFSLILIAALLVLCLAYVVPSTALTGQTLGMRLRRVKVVRIDGSPATWGSALARFVPPITLAVFLSQLGALLGLGMVLWFFRDRNRQGLHDRLAKTLVVEA
;
A
#
# COMPACT_ATOMS: atom_id res chain seq x y z
N MET A 1 -31.60 -31.77 -19.14
CA MET A 1 -31.45 -30.35 -18.78
C MET A 1 -31.56 -30.24 -17.28
N THR A 2 -30.45 -30.43 -16.58
CA THR A 2 -30.45 -30.28 -15.11
C THR A 2 -30.33 -28.80 -14.78
N ASP A 3 -31.38 -28.21 -14.19
CA ASP A 3 -31.37 -26.80 -13.78
C ASP A 3 -30.77 -26.60 -12.37
N TYR A 4 -30.54 -25.35 -11.94
CA TYR A 4 -29.92 -25.09 -10.62
C TYR A 4 -30.80 -25.48 -9.42
N TYR A 5 -32.12 -25.53 -9.58
CA TYR A 5 -33.04 -26.01 -8.55
C TYR A 5 -32.99 -27.53 -8.45
N GLU A 6 -32.91 -28.22 -9.60
CA GLU A 6 -32.72 -29.67 -9.68
C GLU A 6 -31.34 -30.11 -9.15
N ILE A 7 -30.27 -29.34 -9.38
CA ILE A 7 -28.93 -29.59 -8.80
C ILE A 7 -28.96 -29.55 -7.27
N LEU A 8 -29.78 -28.68 -6.68
CA LEU A 8 -29.93 -28.57 -5.23
C LEU A 8 -31.10 -29.39 -4.68
N GLY A 9 -31.91 -30.04 -5.51
CA GLY A 9 -33.09 -30.81 -5.10
C GLY A 9 -34.17 -29.99 -4.42
N VAL A 10 -34.35 -28.73 -4.81
CA VAL A 10 -35.32 -27.78 -4.22
C VAL A 10 -36.32 -27.30 -5.26
N GLU A 11 -37.51 -26.89 -4.84
CA GLU A 11 -38.53 -26.33 -5.73
C GLU A 11 -38.19 -24.87 -6.14
N PRO A 12 -38.66 -24.39 -7.32
CA PRO A 12 -38.41 -23.02 -7.79
C PRO A 12 -38.97 -21.91 -6.90
N ASP A 13 -39.95 -22.21 -6.04
CA ASP A 13 -40.52 -21.29 -5.05
C ASP A 13 -39.86 -21.39 -3.67
N ALA A 14 -38.87 -22.29 -3.50
CA ALA A 14 -38.18 -22.51 -2.24
C ALA A 14 -37.60 -21.21 -1.65
N SER A 15 -37.74 -21.08 -0.34
CA SER A 15 -37.17 -19.97 0.42
C SER A 15 -35.64 -20.03 0.39
N LYS A 16 -35.00 -18.88 0.64
CA LYS A 16 -33.54 -18.79 0.70
C LYS A 16 -32.93 -19.72 1.76
N ASP A 17 -33.66 -19.95 2.85
CA ASP A 17 -33.19 -20.80 3.94
C ASP A 17 -33.25 -22.28 3.58
N GLU A 18 -34.26 -22.71 2.81
CA GLU A 18 -34.34 -24.07 2.23
C GLU A 18 -33.24 -24.31 1.20
N ILE A 19 -32.97 -23.34 0.31
CA ILE A 19 -31.87 -23.41 -0.66
C ILE A 19 -30.52 -23.52 0.06
N ARG A 20 -30.35 -22.81 1.19
CA ARG A 20 -29.12 -22.87 1.99
C ARG A 20 -28.96 -24.22 2.67
N GLY A 21 -30.04 -24.76 3.23
CA GLY A 21 -30.06 -26.09 3.84
C GLY A 21 -29.65 -27.16 2.83
N ALA A 22 -30.33 -27.18 1.69
CA ALA A 22 -30.07 -28.16 0.63
C ALA A 22 -28.65 -28.07 0.05
N TYR A 23 -28.11 -26.87 -0.14
CA TYR A 23 -26.72 -26.68 -0.55
C TYR A 23 -25.71 -27.25 0.46
N ARG A 24 -25.93 -27.02 1.77
CA ARG A 24 -25.04 -27.54 2.81
C ARG A 24 -25.07 -29.06 2.84
N ASP A 25 -26.26 -29.63 2.83
CA ASP A 25 -26.46 -31.08 2.91
C ASP A 25 -25.88 -31.78 1.66
N ALA A 26 -26.03 -31.19 0.47
CA ALA A 26 -25.42 -31.69 -0.76
C ALA A 26 -23.88 -31.58 -0.75
N LEU A 27 -23.32 -30.53 -0.15
CA LEU A 27 -21.87 -30.32 -0.07
C LEU A 27 -21.17 -31.29 0.89
N GLU A 28 -21.88 -31.76 1.92
CA GLU A 28 -21.38 -32.79 2.86
C GLU A 28 -21.24 -34.15 2.19
N VAL A 29 -22.12 -34.47 1.23
CA VAL A 29 -22.12 -35.75 0.50
C VAL A 29 -21.21 -35.72 -0.74
N ALA A 30 -20.96 -34.54 -1.32
CA ALA A 30 -20.18 -34.38 -2.54
C ALA A 30 -18.68 -34.69 -2.34
N THR A 31 -18.24 -35.80 -2.92
CA THR A 31 -16.84 -36.28 -2.89
C THR A 31 -16.04 -35.86 -4.13
N ASP A 32 -16.71 -35.61 -5.25
CA ASP A 32 -16.07 -35.21 -6.51
C ASP A 32 -15.89 -33.68 -6.62
N PRO A 33 -14.70 -33.17 -7.00
CA PRO A 33 -14.48 -31.74 -7.21
C PRO A 33 -15.41 -31.09 -8.25
N GLY A 34 -15.79 -31.81 -9.30
CA GLY A 34 -16.69 -31.31 -10.35
C GLY A 34 -18.15 -31.21 -9.90
N GLU A 35 -18.58 -32.11 -9.03
CA GLU A 35 -19.88 -32.04 -8.34
C GLU A 35 -19.95 -30.84 -7.39
N ARG A 36 -18.91 -30.64 -6.56
CA ARG A 36 -18.80 -29.48 -5.65
C ARG A 36 -18.84 -28.15 -6.42
N ALA A 37 -18.19 -28.09 -7.58
CA ALA A 37 -18.22 -26.91 -8.44
C ALA A 37 -19.64 -26.59 -8.96
N ARG A 38 -20.42 -27.62 -9.32
CA ARG A 38 -21.82 -27.45 -9.75
C ARG A 38 -22.71 -26.96 -8.62
N LEU A 39 -22.57 -27.52 -7.41
CA LEU A 39 -23.29 -27.07 -6.22
C LEU A 39 -22.98 -25.60 -5.87
N ASN A 40 -21.70 -25.21 -5.94
CA ASN A 40 -21.29 -23.82 -5.71
C ASN A 40 -21.88 -22.86 -6.75
N LYS A 41 -21.94 -23.27 -8.03
CA LYS A 41 -22.55 -22.46 -9.11
C LYS A 41 -24.05 -22.25 -8.88
N ALA A 42 -24.76 -23.31 -8.49
CA ALA A 42 -26.18 -23.24 -8.15
C ALA A 42 -26.43 -22.33 -6.94
N TRP A 43 -25.67 -22.48 -5.86
CA TRP A 43 -25.76 -21.62 -4.67
C TRP A 43 -25.50 -20.14 -4.98
N ASN A 44 -24.44 -19.82 -5.73
CA ASN A 44 -24.09 -18.45 -6.06
C ASN A 44 -25.19 -17.74 -6.86
N THR A 45 -25.88 -18.49 -7.72
CA THR A 45 -26.96 -17.94 -8.55
C THR A 45 -28.27 -17.82 -7.77
N LEU A 46 -28.65 -18.85 -6.99
CA LEU A 46 -29.95 -18.92 -6.32
C LEU A 46 -30.01 -18.20 -4.96
N SER A 47 -28.86 -17.97 -4.30
CA SER A 47 -28.82 -17.29 -3.00
C SER A 47 -28.96 -15.76 -3.08
N ASP A 48 -28.66 -15.17 -4.25
CA ASP A 48 -28.82 -13.74 -4.53
C ASP A 48 -30.17 -13.49 -5.22
N PRO A 49 -31.08 -12.68 -4.64
CA PRO A 49 -32.40 -12.41 -5.22
C PRO A 49 -32.37 -11.86 -6.65
N ALA A 50 -31.38 -11.02 -6.99
CA ALA A 50 -31.30 -10.40 -8.31
C ALA A 50 -30.78 -11.38 -9.37
N GLN A 51 -29.88 -12.29 -8.99
CA GLN A 51 -29.35 -13.33 -9.87
C GLN A 51 -30.38 -14.44 -10.08
N ARG A 52 -31.09 -14.83 -9.02
CA ARG A 52 -32.21 -15.77 -9.08
C ARG A 52 -33.31 -15.28 -10.02
N ALA A 53 -33.74 -14.02 -9.88
CA ALA A 53 -34.76 -13.45 -10.78
C ALA A 53 -34.36 -13.50 -12.26
N ARG A 54 -33.10 -13.16 -12.60
CA ARG A 54 -32.59 -13.24 -13.98
C ARG A 54 -32.48 -14.68 -14.47
N PHE A 55 -32.13 -15.61 -13.59
CA PHE A 55 -32.11 -17.04 -13.92
C PHE A 55 -33.52 -17.56 -14.21
N ASP A 56 -34.50 -17.18 -13.39
CA ASP A 56 -35.90 -17.55 -13.56
C ASP A 56 -36.50 -16.95 -14.85
N GLU A 57 -36.13 -15.71 -15.20
CA GLU A 57 -36.50 -15.07 -16.48
C GLU A 57 -35.95 -15.85 -17.68
N ARG A 58 -34.67 -16.25 -17.65
CA ARG A 58 -34.05 -17.06 -18.72
C ARG A 58 -34.63 -18.47 -18.79
N ARG A 59 -34.95 -19.06 -17.64
CA ARG A 59 -35.63 -20.36 -17.52
C ARG A 59 -37.03 -20.29 -18.15
N ALA A 60 -37.79 -19.24 -17.85
CA ALA A 60 -39.12 -19.01 -18.42
C ALA A 60 -39.06 -18.77 -19.94
N ALA A 61 -37.98 -18.16 -20.44
CA ALA A 61 -37.73 -17.98 -21.87
C ALA A 61 -37.25 -19.25 -22.61
N GLY A 62 -37.01 -20.36 -21.89
CA GLY A 62 -36.51 -21.61 -22.48
C GLY A 62 -35.04 -21.56 -22.93
N GLU A 63 -34.28 -20.55 -22.48
CA GLU A 63 -32.91 -20.28 -22.91
C GLU A 63 -31.83 -20.93 -22.02
N VAL A 64 -32.24 -21.82 -21.11
CA VAL A 64 -31.30 -22.50 -20.20
C VAL A 64 -30.85 -23.80 -20.86
N LYS A 65 -29.72 -23.76 -21.59
CA LYS A 65 -29.07 -24.98 -22.10
C LYS A 65 -28.12 -25.59 -21.07
N GLU A 66 -28.05 -26.91 -21.14
CA GLU A 66 -27.34 -27.78 -20.22
C GLU A 66 -25.85 -27.45 -20.20
N GLY A 67 -25.34 -27.06 -19.03
CA GLY A 67 -23.91 -26.84 -18.85
C GLY A 67 -23.30 -25.69 -19.64
N ASP A 68 -23.99 -24.55 -19.83
CA ASP A 68 -23.35 -23.36 -20.42
C ASP A 68 -22.12 -22.92 -19.60
N ASP A 69 -20.99 -23.41 -20.09
CA ASP A 69 -19.67 -22.85 -20.12
C ASP A 69 -19.79 -21.42 -20.65
N ILE A 70 -19.32 -20.43 -19.89
CA ILE A 70 -19.14 -19.11 -20.47
C ILE A 70 -17.85 -19.18 -21.30
N GLU A 71 -18.04 -19.49 -22.59
CA GLU A 71 -17.17 -18.98 -23.63
C GLU A 71 -17.20 -17.44 -23.52
N VAL A 72 -16.06 -16.86 -23.14
CA VAL A 72 -15.85 -15.42 -23.22
C VAL A 72 -15.69 -15.08 -24.69
N LEU A 73 -16.80 -14.88 -25.41
CA LEU A 73 -16.79 -14.32 -26.76
C LEU A 73 -16.85 -12.80 -26.67
N ASP A 74 -15.80 -12.18 -27.23
CA ASP A 74 -15.58 -10.75 -27.32
C ASP A 74 -16.36 -10.13 -28.50
N ALA A 75 -16.87 -8.92 -28.25
CA ALA A 75 -17.29 -7.85 -29.17
C ALA A 75 -18.25 -8.09 -30.36
N ALA A 76 -19.51 -7.64 -30.22
CA ALA A 76 -20.13 -6.73 -31.19
C ALA A 76 -21.36 -5.98 -30.62
N ALA A 77 -21.34 -4.64 -30.75
CA ALA A 77 -22.37 -3.63 -30.40
C ALA A 77 -22.53 -3.25 -28.91
N PRO A 78 -22.14 -2.01 -28.50
CA PRO A 78 -22.10 -1.62 -27.10
C PRO A 78 -23.45 -1.07 -26.61
N ALA A 79 -24.20 -1.86 -25.85
CA ALA A 79 -25.10 -1.32 -24.84
C ALA A 79 -24.24 -0.94 -23.61
N PRO A 80 -24.44 0.21 -22.95
CA PRO A 80 -23.52 0.70 -21.94
C PRO A 80 -23.48 -0.25 -20.76
N ALA A 81 -22.36 -0.96 -20.63
CA ALA A 81 -22.09 -1.83 -19.52
C ALA A 81 -22.25 -1.05 -18.21
N SER A 82 -23.28 -1.39 -17.44
CA SER A 82 -23.37 -1.09 -16.01
C SER A 82 -22.40 -2.00 -15.25
N GLY A 83 -21.13 -2.01 -15.68
CA GLY A 83 -20.05 -2.36 -14.79
C GLY A 83 -20.15 -1.41 -13.61
N GLY A 84 -20.08 -1.95 -12.39
CA GLY A 84 -20.04 -1.18 -11.16
C GLY A 84 -18.83 -0.24 -11.15
N ARG A 85 -18.91 0.86 -11.89
CA ARG A 85 -18.38 2.14 -11.45
C ARG A 85 -19.01 2.31 -10.08
N ARG A 86 -18.24 2.06 -9.01
CA ARG A 86 -18.48 2.69 -7.71
C ARG A 86 -19.09 4.04 -8.03
N ASN A 87 -20.30 4.30 -7.53
CA ASN A 87 -21.01 5.56 -7.68
C ASN A 87 -20.05 6.68 -7.24
N GLN A 88 -19.17 7.13 -8.13
CA GLN A 88 -18.24 8.21 -7.88
C GLN A 88 -19.13 9.42 -8.02
N LEU A 89 -19.68 9.82 -6.87
CA LEU A 89 -20.40 11.06 -6.72
C LEU A 89 -19.61 12.15 -7.48
N PRO A 90 -20.30 12.99 -8.26
CA PRO A 90 -19.64 13.96 -9.12
C PRO A 90 -18.67 14.82 -8.29
N PRO A 91 -17.55 15.26 -8.89
CA PRO A 91 -16.62 16.15 -8.22
C PRO A 91 -17.37 17.37 -7.68
N THR A 92 -17.07 17.74 -6.44
CA THR A 92 -17.72 18.85 -5.74
C THR A 92 -17.17 20.20 -6.22
N VAL A 93 -15.95 20.22 -6.77
CA VAL A 93 -15.34 21.43 -7.31
C VAL A 93 -15.64 21.54 -8.80
N VAL A 94 -16.28 22.66 -9.18
CA VAL A 94 -16.45 23.05 -10.58
C VAL A 94 -15.17 23.73 -11.04
N LEU A 95 -14.42 23.09 -11.93
CA LEU A 95 -13.24 23.68 -12.55
C LEU A 95 -13.69 24.76 -13.55
N PRO A 96 -13.19 26.01 -13.45
CA PRO A 96 -13.42 26.99 -14.50
C PRO A 96 -12.67 26.61 -15.79
N ALA A 97 -13.12 27.14 -16.92
CA ALA A 97 -12.42 27.08 -18.22
C ALA A 97 -12.31 25.69 -18.89
N GLY A 98 -13.32 24.80 -18.74
CA GLY A 98 -13.37 23.54 -19.51
C GLY A 98 -12.28 22.52 -19.15
N MET A 99 -11.51 22.77 -18.08
CA MET A 99 -10.49 21.86 -17.59
C MET A 99 -11.11 20.57 -17.05
N ARG A 100 -10.43 19.45 -17.29
CA ARG A 100 -10.83 18.11 -16.83
C ARG A 100 -9.85 17.61 -15.78
N LEU A 101 -10.38 17.01 -14.73
CA LEU A 101 -9.55 16.35 -13.71
C LEU A 101 -8.77 15.22 -14.36
N ALA A 102 -7.47 15.15 -14.06
CA ALA A 102 -6.60 14.12 -14.59
C ALA A 102 -7.11 12.71 -14.27
N GLU A 103 -6.94 11.79 -15.21
CA GLU A 103 -7.26 10.39 -14.98
C GLU A 103 -6.42 9.81 -13.83
N PRO A 104 -7.01 8.95 -12.95
CA PRO A 104 -6.30 8.40 -11.81
C PRO A 104 -5.04 7.62 -12.20
N LYS A 105 -5.05 6.94 -13.36
CA LYS A 105 -3.88 6.20 -13.87
C LYS A 105 -2.75 7.14 -14.30
N ALA A 106 -3.05 8.18 -15.08
CA ALA A 106 -2.05 9.15 -15.53
C ALA A 106 -1.40 9.87 -14.34
N ARG A 107 -2.23 10.28 -13.37
CA ARG A 107 -1.77 10.88 -12.12
C ARG A 107 -0.94 9.90 -11.29
N GLY A 108 -1.41 8.67 -11.10
CA GLY A 108 -0.72 7.60 -10.37
C GLY A 108 0.68 7.35 -10.92
N MET A 109 0.81 7.21 -12.25
CA MET A 109 2.10 7.01 -12.92
C MET A 109 3.03 8.21 -12.79
N ALA A 110 2.51 9.44 -12.87
CA ALA A 110 3.31 10.65 -12.67
C ALA A 110 3.89 10.70 -11.25
N MET A 111 3.07 10.43 -10.24
CA MET A 111 3.52 10.40 -8.84
C MET A 111 4.49 9.25 -8.57
N LEU A 112 4.27 8.07 -9.14
CA LEU A 112 5.19 6.95 -9.00
C LEU A 112 6.57 7.32 -9.55
N PHE A 113 6.62 7.96 -10.72
CA PHE A 113 7.88 8.42 -11.30
C PHE A 113 8.61 9.41 -10.38
N ASP A 114 7.91 10.46 -9.92
CA ASP A 114 8.52 11.46 -9.03
C ASP A 114 8.94 10.84 -7.69
N PHE A 115 8.14 9.93 -7.14
CA PHE A 115 8.48 9.16 -5.95
C PHE A 115 9.73 8.32 -6.17
N SER A 116 9.86 7.62 -7.30
CA SER A 116 11.05 6.82 -7.61
C SER A 116 12.30 7.69 -7.71
N VAL A 117 12.22 8.87 -8.34
CA VAL A 117 13.36 9.82 -8.40
C VAL A 117 13.76 10.27 -7.00
N LEU A 118 12.80 10.68 -6.17
CA LEU A 118 13.06 11.11 -4.80
C LEU A 118 13.57 9.97 -3.92
N ALA A 119 13.04 8.76 -4.09
CA ALA A 119 13.46 7.57 -3.35
C ALA A 119 14.90 7.16 -3.71
N VAL A 120 15.26 7.17 -5.00
CA VAL A 120 16.63 6.91 -5.43
C VAL A 120 17.59 7.96 -4.87
N LEU A 121 17.21 9.24 -4.94
CA LEU A 121 18.00 10.33 -4.35
C LEU A 121 18.20 10.13 -2.84
N TYR A 122 17.11 9.86 -2.12
CA TYR A 122 17.13 9.59 -0.68
C TYR A 122 18.04 8.40 -0.36
N LEU A 123 17.91 7.29 -1.08
CA LEU A 123 18.71 6.09 -0.87
C LEU A 123 20.19 6.34 -1.13
N ILE A 124 20.55 7.06 -2.21
CA ILE A 124 21.95 7.42 -2.51
C ILE A 124 22.51 8.28 -1.37
N VAL A 125 21.77 9.29 -0.92
CA VAL A 125 22.26 10.20 0.12
C VAL A 125 22.40 9.47 1.45
N VAL A 126 21.40 8.69 1.86
CA VAL A 126 21.41 8.00 3.16
C VAL A 126 22.37 6.80 3.18
N ALA A 127 22.48 6.03 2.09
CA ALA A 127 23.31 4.82 2.06
C ALA A 127 24.76 5.07 1.66
N ALA A 128 25.07 6.16 0.94
CA ALA A 128 26.43 6.43 0.47
C ALA A 128 26.98 7.76 0.96
N VAL A 129 26.27 8.87 0.74
CA VAL A 129 26.80 10.22 1.03
C VAL A 129 26.92 10.46 2.54
N LEU A 130 25.88 10.14 3.30
CA LEU A 130 25.81 10.36 4.74
C LEU A 130 26.87 9.52 5.48
N PRO A 131 27.02 8.19 5.27
CA PRO A 131 28.08 7.42 5.92
C PRO A 131 29.48 7.88 5.51
N ALA A 132 29.69 8.22 4.24
CA ALA A 132 30.99 8.73 3.79
C ALA A 132 31.37 10.05 4.47
N LEU A 133 30.41 10.97 4.64
CA LEU A 133 30.64 12.23 5.34
C LEU A 133 30.82 12.03 6.85
N LEU A 134 30.11 11.08 7.44
CA LEU A 134 30.29 10.71 8.85
C LEU A 134 31.67 10.11 9.08
N GLN A 135 32.09 9.12 8.29
CA GLN A 135 33.44 8.54 8.39
C GLN A 135 34.53 9.59 8.20
N SER A 136 34.34 10.52 7.26
CA SER A 136 35.32 11.58 7.00
C SER A 136 35.45 12.58 8.15
N ARG A 137 34.38 12.79 8.94
CA ARG A 137 34.33 13.82 9.99
C ARG A 137 34.52 13.24 11.40
N TYR A 138 34.08 12.01 11.61
CA TYR A 138 34.03 11.29 12.89
C TYR A 138 34.55 9.85 12.72
N PRO A 139 35.81 9.65 12.26
CA PRO A 139 36.34 8.31 11.97
C PRO A 139 36.38 7.43 13.22
N GLU A 140 36.85 7.95 14.35
CA GLU A 140 36.98 7.20 15.60
C GLU A 140 35.62 6.74 16.14
N GLN A 141 34.62 7.64 16.14
CA GLN A 141 33.26 7.33 16.59
C GLN A 141 32.60 6.29 15.67
N THR A 142 32.79 6.42 14.36
CA THR A 142 32.20 5.48 13.40
C THR A 142 32.83 4.09 13.52
N ASP A 143 34.16 4.00 13.63
CA ASP A 143 34.86 2.73 13.86
C ASP A 143 34.45 2.07 15.18
N ARG A 144 34.17 2.89 16.21
CA ARG A 144 33.69 2.42 17.51
C ARG A 144 32.27 1.87 17.45
N ILE A 145 31.37 2.52 16.71
CA ILE A 145 30.02 2.00 16.43
C ILE A 145 30.12 0.67 15.69
N ASP A 146 30.97 0.58 14.66
CA ASP A 146 31.17 -0.67 13.91
C ASP A 146 31.69 -1.80 14.80
N ALA A 147 32.56 -1.48 15.77
CA ALA A 147 33.05 -2.46 16.74
C ALA A 147 31.93 -2.92 17.69
N ILE A 148 31.11 -1.99 18.19
CA ILE A 148 29.97 -2.28 19.07
C ILE A 148 28.93 -3.13 18.32
N ASP A 149 28.57 -2.78 17.09
CA ASP A 149 27.60 -3.52 16.27
C ASP A 149 28.02 -4.97 16.02
N LYS A 150 29.33 -5.20 15.81
CA LYS A 150 29.89 -6.56 15.71
C LYS A 150 29.78 -7.32 17.03
N GLN A 151 30.00 -6.66 18.16
CA GLN A 151 29.86 -7.27 19.48
C GLN A 151 28.40 -7.65 19.75
N ILE A 152 27.45 -6.72 19.56
CA ILE A 152 26.01 -6.95 19.68
C ILE A 152 25.59 -8.14 18.82
N THR A 153 25.94 -8.14 17.53
CA THR A 153 25.61 -9.23 16.61
C THR A 153 26.15 -10.59 17.09
N SER A 154 27.33 -10.60 17.71
CA SER A 154 27.92 -11.83 18.25
C SER A 154 27.23 -12.30 19.53
N LEU A 155 26.80 -11.38 20.38
CA LEU A 155 26.08 -11.66 21.61
C LEU A 155 24.64 -12.11 21.32
N ASP A 156 23.94 -11.46 20.38
CA ASP A 156 22.61 -11.88 19.90
C ASP A 156 22.62 -13.33 19.46
N LYS A 157 23.62 -13.73 18.66
CA LYS A 157 23.76 -15.13 18.21
C LYS A 157 24.00 -16.10 19.36
N ARG A 158 24.66 -15.67 20.44
CA ARG A 158 24.87 -16.49 21.64
C ARG A 158 23.62 -16.54 22.49
N GLN A 159 22.91 -15.42 22.62
CA GLN A 159 21.66 -15.31 23.35
C GLN A 159 20.60 -16.19 22.70
N GLN A 160 20.44 -16.09 21.38
CA GLN A 160 19.53 -16.94 20.62
C GLN A 160 19.82 -18.43 20.83
N LYS A 161 21.09 -18.85 20.82
CA LYS A 161 21.46 -20.25 21.12
C LYS A 161 21.11 -20.67 22.54
N ALA A 162 21.25 -19.76 23.50
CA ALA A 162 20.88 -20.00 24.89
C ALA A 162 19.35 -20.12 25.01
N ASP A 163 18.60 -19.25 24.35
CA ASP A 163 17.13 -19.33 24.28
C ASP A 163 16.67 -20.64 23.63
N ASP A 164 17.25 -21.02 22.50
CA ASP A 164 16.96 -22.30 21.82
C ASP A 164 17.21 -23.51 22.75
N THR A 165 18.24 -23.43 23.61
CA THR A 165 18.57 -24.51 24.57
C THR A 165 17.65 -24.49 25.78
N ALA A 166 17.23 -23.31 26.23
CA ALA A 166 16.25 -23.17 27.31
C ALA A 166 14.88 -23.73 26.91
N ASP A 167 14.50 -23.58 25.63
CA ASP A 167 13.24 -24.08 25.08
C ASP A 167 13.30 -25.54 24.58
N ASP A 168 14.49 -26.19 24.58
CA ASP A 168 14.63 -27.56 24.09
C ASP A 168 14.09 -28.60 25.08
N ASP A 169 12.99 -29.25 24.71
CA ASP A 169 12.34 -30.35 25.43
C ASP A 169 13.27 -31.54 25.75
N LYS A 170 14.41 -31.69 25.05
CA LYS A 170 15.40 -32.74 25.29
C LYS A 170 16.50 -32.36 26.28
N ALA A 171 16.69 -31.06 26.54
CA ALA A 171 17.70 -30.59 27.49
C ALA A 171 17.32 -30.94 28.93
N THR A 172 18.33 -31.21 29.77
CA THR A 172 18.10 -31.45 31.19
C THR A 172 17.65 -30.18 31.89
N LYS A 173 16.94 -30.32 33.03
CA LYS A 173 16.51 -29.17 33.83
C LYS A 173 17.66 -28.22 34.19
N ALA A 174 18.82 -28.77 34.55
CA ALA A 174 20.01 -27.98 34.89
C ALA A 174 20.59 -27.24 33.68
N GLU A 175 20.53 -27.84 32.48
CA GLU A 175 20.97 -27.18 31.25
C GLU A 175 20.04 -26.04 30.86
N ARG A 176 18.72 -26.21 30.99
CA ARG A 176 17.74 -25.14 30.75
C ARG A 176 17.90 -23.98 31.73
N GLU A 177 18.01 -24.27 33.03
CA GLU A 177 18.22 -23.23 34.05
C GLU A 177 19.50 -22.43 33.80
N LYS A 178 20.58 -23.11 33.39
CA LYS A 178 21.83 -22.45 33.01
C LYS A 178 21.66 -21.61 31.73
N ALA A 179 21.01 -22.16 30.71
CA ALA A 179 20.78 -21.46 29.44
C ALA A 179 19.91 -20.20 29.62
N GLU A 180 18.88 -20.26 30.46
CA GLU A 180 18.09 -19.08 30.84
C GLU A 180 18.93 -18.01 31.55
N ALA A 181 19.83 -18.41 32.46
CA ALA A 181 20.72 -17.48 33.15
C ALA A 181 21.72 -16.85 32.18
N ASP A 182 22.31 -17.65 31.28
CA ASP A 182 23.23 -17.19 30.24
C ASP A 182 22.52 -16.22 29.28
N SER A 183 21.30 -16.53 28.82
CA SER A 183 20.49 -15.64 27.98
C SER A 183 20.23 -14.28 28.65
N LYS A 184 19.80 -14.30 29.93
CA LYS A 184 19.57 -13.07 30.70
C LYS A 184 20.86 -12.24 30.87
N GLN A 185 21.99 -12.89 31.07
CA GLN A 185 23.28 -12.20 31.18
C GLN A 185 23.70 -11.58 29.83
N LEU A 186 23.53 -12.31 28.73
CA LEU A 186 23.84 -11.84 27.39
C LEU A 186 22.94 -10.66 27.01
N GLY A 187 21.63 -10.74 27.31
CA GLY A 187 20.69 -9.64 27.11
C GLY A 187 21.13 -8.36 27.81
N LYS A 188 21.57 -8.43 29.07
CA LYS A 188 22.12 -7.26 29.77
C LYS A 188 23.37 -6.68 29.10
N GLN A 189 24.27 -7.53 28.60
CA GLN A 189 25.46 -7.06 27.88
C GLN A 189 25.11 -6.39 26.54
N ILE A 190 24.07 -6.88 25.87
CA ILE A 190 23.54 -6.26 24.66
C ILE A 190 22.95 -4.89 25.01
N ASP A 191 22.10 -4.80 26.04
CA ASP A 191 21.51 -3.54 26.50
C ASP A 191 22.60 -2.49 26.83
N ASP A 192 23.64 -2.88 27.58
CA ASP A 192 24.77 -2.00 27.93
C ASP A 192 25.54 -1.51 26.68
N LEU A 193 25.69 -2.37 25.66
CA LEU A 193 26.35 -2.02 24.40
C LEU A 193 25.46 -1.13 23.53
N GLU A 194 24.15 -1.36 23.51
CA GLU A 194 23.18 -0.50 22.83
C GLU A 194 23.17 0.91 23.42
N GLU A 195 23.28 1.03 24.75
CA GLU A 195 23.43 2.32 25.43
C GLU A 195 24.73 3.02 25.01
N GLN A 196 25.86 2.32 25.04
CA GLN A 196 27.14 2.86 24.57
C GLN A 196 27.09 3.29 23.11
N ARG A 197 26.42 2.50 22.26
CA ARG A 197 26.22 2.83 20.85
C ARG A 197 25.38 4.10 20.69
N ALA A 198 24.31 4.24 21.46
CA ALA A 198 23.44 5.41 21.44
C ALA A 198 24.18 6.69 21.87
N ASP A 199 25.01 6.60 22.90
CA ASP A 199 25.86 7.71 23.35
C ASP A 199 26.83 8.17 22.25
N VAL A 200 27.54 7.22 21.63
CA VAL A 200 28.48 7.54 20.53
C VAL A 200 27.73 8.08 19.30
N ALA A 201 26.53 7.56 19.01
CA ALA A 201 25.69 8.09 17.94
C ALA A 201 25.18 9.52 18.22
N GLY A 202 24.99 9.87 19.50
CA GLY A 202 24.64 11.21 19.96
C GLY A 202 25.67 12.27 19.53
N ASP A 203 26.96 11.93 19.51
CA ASP A 203 28.06 12.85 19.20
C ASP A 203 27.96 13.49 17.81
N PHE A 204 27.42 12.74 16.83
CA PHE A 204 27.23 13.25 15.46
C PHE A 204 25.77 13.46 15.07
N GLN A 205 24.82 13.31 16.01
CA GLN A 205 23.38 13.50 15.76
C GLN A 205 23.09 14.88 15.14
N GLY A 206 23.70 15.95 15.65
CA GLY A 206 23.51 17.30 15.12
C GLY A 206 23.98 17.45 13.67
N PHE A 207 25.10 16.82 13.32
CA PHE A 207 25.61 16.82 11.95
C PHE A 207 24.71 16.00 11.02
N SER A 208 24.25 14.83 11.46
CA SER A 208 23.26 14.03 10.72
C SER A 208 21.98 14.81 10.45
N LEU A 209 21.45 15.55 11.44
CA LEU A 209 20.27 16.40 11.26
C LEU A 209 20.49 17.49 10.21
N ILE A 210 21.67 18.11 10.16
CA ILE A 210 22.02 19.10 9.13
C ILE A 210 22.01 18.46 7.74
N LEU A 211 22.59 17.27 7.60
CA LEU A 211 22.62 16.56 6.32
C LEU A 211 21.22 16.11 5.87
N ILE A 212 20.38 15.65 6.79
CA ILE A 212 18.98 15.32 6.54
C ILE A 212 18.18 16.58 6.13
N ALA A 213 18.41 17.72 6.79
CA ALA A 213 17.81 18.99 6.41
C ALA A 213 18.27 19.45 5.01
N ALA A 214 19.55 19.26 4.67
CA ALA A 214 20.07 19.52 3.33
C ALA A 214 19.40 18.61 2.28
N LEU A 215 19.18 17.34 2.60
CA LEU A 215 18.42 16.41 1.75
C LEU A 215 16.98 16.86 1.54
N LEU A 216 16.29 17.32 2.60
CA LEU A 216 14.95 17.90 2.49
C LEU A 216 14.94 19.08 1.49
N VAL A 217 15.89 20.01 1.63
CA VAL A 217 16.02 21.16 0.74
C VAL A 217 16.26 20.71 -0.71
N LEU A 218 17.12 19.71 -0.92
CA LEU A 218 17.40 19.16 -2.24
C LEU A 218 16.16 18.53 -2.89
N CYS A 219 15.39 17.74 -2.14
CA CYS A 219 14.13 17.16 -2.59
C CYS A 219 13.11 18.25 -2.97
N LEU A 220 13.00 19.31 -2.15
CA LEU A 220 12.12 20.45 -2.44
C LEU A 220 12.59 21.25 -3.66
N ALA A 221 13.90 21.43 -3.84
CA ALA A 221 14.48 22.13 -4.98
C ALA A 221 14.20 21.41 -6.31
N TYR A 222 14.02 20.08 -6.31
CA TYR A 222 13.60 19.32 -7.48
C TYR A 222 12.13 19.56 -7.86
N VAL A 223 11.21 19.51 -6.89
CA VAL A 223 9.75 19.53 -7.18
C VAL A 223 9.08 20.91 -7.11
N VAL A 224 9.54 21.81 -6.23
CA VAL A 224 8.86 23.08 -5.96
C VAL A 224 9.05 24.07 -7.12
N PRO A 225 10.26 24.37 -7.61
CA PRO A 225 10.43 25.31 -8.71
C PRO A 225 9.75 24.84 -9.99
N SER A 226 9.86 23.55 -10.33
CA SER A 226 9.23 22.98 -11.53
C SER A 226 7.69 23.10 -11.47
N THR A 227 7.10 22.84 -10.31
CA THR A 227 5.65 22.99 -10.13
C THR A 227 5.21 24.45 -10.03
N ALA A 228 5.97 25.33 -9.38
CA ALA A 228 5.61 26.73 -9.25
C ALA A 228 5.70 27.49 -10.57
N LEU A 229 6.63 27.10 -11.46
CA LEU A 229 6.84 27.78 -12.74
C LEU A 229 5.98 27.21 -13.87
N THR A 230 5.86 25.88 -13.97
CA THR A 230 5.17 25.23 -15.10
C THR A 230 3.93 24.46 -14.68
N GLY A 231 3.62 24.37 -13.38
CA GLY A 231 2.57 23.49 -12.86
C GLY A 231 2.90 22.00 -12.99
N GLN A 232 4.14 21.63 -13.35
CA GLN A 232 4.48 20.25 -13.70
C GLN A 232 5.88 19.87 -13.22
N THR A 233 5.96 18.74 -12.53
CA THR A 233 7.20 17.98 -12.30
C THR A 233 7.59 17.19 -13.56
N LEU A 234 8.75 16.54 -13.55
CA LEU A 234 9.20 15.73 -14.68
C LEU A 234 8.23 14.58 -15.00
N GLY A 235 7.77 13.85 -13.97
CA GLY A 235 6.79 12.79 -14.14
C GLY A 235 5.45 13.31 -14.69
N MET A 236 5.02 14.49 -14.25
CA MET A 236 3.79 15.12 -14.73
C MET A 236 3.87 15.55 -16.21
N ARG A 237 5.03 16.06 -16.65
CA ARG A 237 5.28 16.40 -18.07
C ARG A 237 5.14 15.17 -18.97
N LEU A 238 5.71 14.03 -18.56
CA LEU A 238 5.62 12.78 -19.30
C LEU A 238 4.19 12.25 -19.41
N ARG A 239 3.34 12.53 -18.41
CA ARG A 239 1.95 12.07 -18.37
C ARG A 239 0.92 13.12 -18.81
N ARG A 240 1.37 14.30 -19.27
CA ARG A 240 0.52 15.43 -19.69
C ARG A 240 -0.53 15.78 -18.64
N VAL A 241 -0.12 15.87 -17.39
CA VAL A 241 -0.95 16.36 -16.29
C VAL A 241 -0.29 17.60 -15.69
N LYS A 242 -1.08 18.51 -15.12
CA LYS A 242 -0.55 19.72 -14.47
C LYS A 242 -1.33 20.07 -13.21
N VAL A 243 -0.65 20.74 -12.30
CA VAL A 243 -1.19 21.27 -11.06
C VAL A 243 -1.73 22.67 -11.29
N VAL A 244 -2.97 22.88 -10.88
CA VAL A 244 -3.63 24.19 -10.86
C VAL A 244 -4.23 24.43 -9.48
N ARG A 245 -4.55 25.69 -9.17
CA ARG A 245 -5.30 26.01 -7.96
C ARG A 245 -6.78 25.65 -8.13
N ILE A 246 -7.52 25.58 -7.03
CA ILE A 246 -8.98 25.30 -7.07
C ILE A 246 -9.78 26.31 -7.90
N ASP A 247 -9.27 27.54 -8.05
CA ASP A 247 -9.85 28.61 -8.88
C ASP A 247 -9.42 28.51 -10.36
N GLY A 248 -8.66 27.48 -10.74
CA GLY A 248 -8.12 27.27 -12.08
C GLY A 248 -6.89 28.11 -12.41
N SER A 249 -6.46 29.01 -11.52
CA SER A 249 -5.23 29.78 -11.74
C SER A 249 -3.98 28.89 -11.68
N PRO A 250 -2.85 29.32 -12.30
CA PRO A 250 -1.59 28.59 -12.21
C PRO A 250 -1.14 28.38 -10.76
N ALA A 251 -0.38 27.30 -10.53
CA ALA A 251 0.25 27.08 -9.24
C ALA A 251 1.22 28.23 -8.91
N THR A 252 1.26 28.59 -7.64
CA THR A 252 2.20 29.58 -7.06
C THR A 252 3.26 28.88 -6.22
N TRP A 253 4.36 29.57 -5.91
CA TRP A 253 5.38 29.11 -4.98
C TRP A 253 4.80 28.65 -3.62
N GLY A 254 3.90 29.44 -3.04
CA GLY A 254 3.24 29.09 -1.77
C GLY A 254 2.40 27.83 -1.86
N SER A 255 1.61 27.67 -2.93
CA SER A 255 0.84 26.43 -3.14
C SER A 255 1.72 25.22 -3.42
N ALA A 256 2.85 25.39 -4.12
CA ALA A 256 3.80 24.31 -4.37
C ALA A 256 4.50 23.87 -3.08
N LEU A 257 4.94 24.81 -2.24
CA LEU A 257 5.50 24.50 -0.92
C LEU A 257 4.49 23.78 -0.02
N ALA A 258 3.26 24.31 0.10
CA ALA A 258 2.20 23.68 0.89
C ALA A 258 1.85 22.26 0.41
N ARG A 259 2.05 21.97 -0.88
CA ARG A 259 1.80 20.67 -1.50
C ARG A 259 2.91 19.66 -1.22
N PHE A 260 4.18 20.07 -1.25
CA PHE A 260 5.31 19.13 -1.18
C PHE A 260 6.01 19.06 0.17
N VAL A 261 6.01 20.14 0.97
CA VAL A 261 6.69 20.18 2.27
C VAL A 261 6.12 19.13 3.23
N PRO A 262 4.80 19.01 3.47
CA PRO A 262 4.28 18.04 4.43
C PRO A 262 4.65 16.57 4.12
N PRO A 263 4.41 16.03 2.91
CA PRO A 263 4.72 14.63 2.64
C PRO A 263 6.23 14.35 2.59
N ILE A 264 7.06 15.29 2.10
CA ILE A 264 8.53 15.07 2.05
C ILE A 264 9.14 15.20 3.46
N THR A 265 8.70 16.16 4.26
CA THR A 265 9.17 16.29 5.66
C THR A 265 8.83 15.02 6.45
N LEU A 266 7.60 14.53 6.30
CA LEU A 266 7.16 13.27 6.89
C LEU A 266 8.03 12.10 6.43
N ALA A 267 8.32 12.00 5.14
CA ALA A 267 9.16 10.94 4.60
C ALA A 267 10.64 11.00 5.05
N VAL A 268 11.19 12.19 5.24
CA VAL A 268 12.62 12.39 5.53
C VAL A 268 12.92 12.38 7.03
N PHE A 269 12.03 12.90 7.88
CA PHE A 269 12.29 13.05 9.32
C PHE A 269 11.73 11.92 10.19
N LEU A 270 10.66 11.25 9.78
CA LEU A 270 9.95 10.28 10.63
C LEU A 270 10.31 8.84 10.27
N SER A 271 11.60 8.49 10.22
CA SER A 271 12.10 7.14 9.92
C SER A 271 11.31 6.41 8.79
N GLN A 272 11.25 5.08 8.80
CA GLN A 272 10.55 4.31 7.76
C GLN A 272 9.02 4.52 7.81
N LEU A 273 8.46 4.78 8.99
CA LEU A 273 7.02 5.00 9.18
C LEU A 273 6.55 6.29 8.47
N GLY A 274 7.40 7.30 8.47
CA GLY A 274 7.17 8.60 7.85
C GLY A 274 7.04 8.50 6.33
N ALA A 275 7.84 7.66 5.68
CA ALA A 275 7.68 7.42 4.24
C ALA A 275 6.30 6.83 3.90
N LEU A 276 5.81 5.89 4.72
CA LEU A 276 4.48 5.30 4.55
C LEU A 276 3.36 6.31 4.80
N LEU A 277 3.49 7.16 5.83
CA LEU A 277 2.50 8.20 6.12
C LEU A 277 2.48 9.29 5.03
N GLY A 278 3.66 9.71 4.55
CA GLY A 278 3.79 10.65 3.44
C GLY A 278 3.18 10.09 2.16
N LEU A 279 3.44 8.82 1.86
CA LEU A 279 2.83 8.13 0.73
C LEU A 279 1.30 8.01 0.90
N GLY A 280 0.81 7.63 2.08
CA GLY A 280 -0.62 7.58 2.38
C GLY A 280 -1.32 8.94 2.21
N MET A 281 -0.65 10.02 2.64
CA MET A 281 -1.09 11.41 2.45
C MET A 281 -1.24 11.76 0.96
N VAL A 282 -0.38 11.20 0.11
CA VAL A 282 -0.43 11.38 -1.33
C VAL A 282 -1.50 10.51 -1.98
N LEU A 283 -1.56 9.23 -1.64
CA LEU A 283 -2.47 8.23 -2.19
C LEU A 283 -3.93 8.42 -1.78
N TRP A 284 -4.22 9.26 -0.78
CA TRP A 284 -5.58 9.62 -0.38
C TRP A 284 -6.48 10.07 -1.54
N PHE A 285 -5.89 10.60 -2.61
CA PHE A 285 -6.61 11.02 -3.81
C PHE A 285 -7.45 9.92 -4.48
N PHE A 286 -7.09 8.64 -4.30
CA PHE A 286 -7.90 7.52 -4.82
C PHE A 286 -9.27 7.41 -4.14
N ARG A 287 -9.40 7.93 -2.92
CA ARG A 287 -10.63 7.90 -2.14
C ARG A 287 -11.42 9.21 -2.21
N ASP A 288 -10.74 10.31 -2.49
CA ASP A 288 -11.35 11.63 -2.53
C ASP A 288 -12.16 11.88 -3.82
N ARG A 289 -13.35 12.51 -3.68
CA ARG A 289 -14.26 12.77 -4.82
C ARG A 289 -13.67 13.75 -5.83
N ASN A 290 -12.87 14.71 -5.36
CA ASN A 290 -12.20 15.68 -6.22
C ASN A 290 -10.84 15.16 -6.70
N ARG A 291 -10.54 13.88 -6.45
CA ARG A 291 -9.24 13.27 -6.69
C ARG A 291 -8.13 14.08 -6.04
N GLN A 292 -8.33 14.61 -4.83
CA GLN A 292 -7.31 15.35 -4.09
C GLN A 292 -6.64 14.48 -3.03
N GLY A 293 -5.31 14.47 -3.00
CA GLY A 293 -4.60 13.96 -1.83
C GLY A 293 -4.73 14.94 -0.66
N LEU A 294 -4.40 14.50 0.55
CA LEU A 294 -4.40 15.39 1.73
C LEU A 294 -3.48 16.59 1.51
N HIS A 295 -2.32 16.37 0.90
CA HIS A 295 -1.37 17.39 0.49
C HIS A 295 -1.96 18.42 -0.51
N ASP A 296 -2.80 17.97 -1.45
CA ASP A 296 -3.47 18.85 -2.42
C ASP A 296 -4.51 19.73 -1.76
N ARG A 297 -5.26 19.15 -0.83
CA ARG A 297 -6.31 19.83 -0.09
C ARG A 297 -5.73 20.91 0.81
N LEU A 298 -4.63 20.63 1.49
CA LEU A 298 -3.87 21.62 2.26
C LEU A 298 -3.38 22.76 1.36
N ALA A 299 -2.88 22.43 0.17
CA ALA A 299 -2.39 23.41 -0.79
C ALA A 299 -3.48 24.14 -1.59
N LYS A 300 -4.76 23.75 -1.47
CA LYS A 300 -5.87 24.21 -2.32
C LYS A 300 -5.54 24.06 -3.81
N THR A 301 -5.04 22.89 -4.20
CA THR A 301 -4.66 22.55 -5.58
C THR A 301 -5.43 21.36 -6.15
N LEU A 302 -5.48 21.26 -7.46
CA LEU A 302 -6.07 20.18 -8.24
C LEU A 302 -5.08 19.75 -9.33
N VAL A 303 -5.22 18.50 -9.79
CA VAL A 303 -4.43 17.97 -10.91
C VAL A 303 -5.37 17.79 -12.10
N VAL A 304 -5.06 18.48 -13.18
CA VAL A 304 -5.85 18.52 -14.42
C VAL A 304 -5.03 17.99 -15.60
N GLU A 305 -5.71 17.67 -16.69
CA GLU A 305 -5.06 17.39 -17.97
C GLU A 305 -4.32 18.65 -18.47
N ALA A 306 -3.11 18.47 -18.99
CA ALA A 306 -2.21 19.57 -19.35
C ALA A 306 -2.54 20.21 -20.69
#